data_AF-A0A2T1D842-F1
#
_entry.id   AF-A0A2T1D842-F1
#
_cell.length_a   1.000
_cell.length_b   1.000
_cell.length_c   1.000
_cell.angle_alpha   90.00
_cell.angle_beta   90.00
_cell.angle_gamma   90.00
#
_symmetry.space_group_name_H-M   'P 1'
#
loop_
_entity.id
_entity.type
_entity.pdbx_description
1 polymer ?
#
loop_
_entity_poly.entity_id
_entity_poly.type
_entity_poly.pdbx_seq_one_letter_code
_entity_poly.pdbx_strand_id
1 'polypeptide(L)'
;MDLSTHFPTMGVNSVNGVTIMNRFDGSTCTALTDRSNFTHSAALTSIATQTNGLQDPFNFSPRTSSSLIALDDRSIDTISDTNRLTSTDIMQTTTDFFGLDQFAWNYQDELTGLATGTFNQPATPGLFATRDAIDSTIAQTTQPKIQLVGGTLGADTFTVLSGIQYNVFSGNGNVEFGRGGRDVIDLSGVLSSSVDFNLATATRGGILFNPGNGTRVFDTLNFSNGSQILFEGIDQISFADTTLSLSVTPNDPGFSQQWNLHMMGVQNAWRFTTGSTNVMIGIEDTGLGMTAAGNIHSDLRSDNTLLYGDNSKDDFFRNVPGEQRIQSTSHGTEVQGVIAAASNNGIGISGINWNSTVANLDVLDNNPGDLSLAQATKVLIDYANSQGQRLVINMSLGGGDIEPDFEQLVAQNQSNALFVIAAGNDGQYGISNPASLASRYANVIAVGASWGTEDKNGIPKAPGSRISYPGWWGSNYGVGLTLMGPSEVLSTRAIDSTYDVSFDFDSEFNGTSAATPNVAGVASLVWSANPYLSANQVQSILSQTAYDLGATGRDLVYGNGFVNADTAVRRALAIAAGAA
;
A
#
# COMPACT_ATOMS: atom_id res chain seq x y z
N MET A 1 -9.78 6.74 22.10
CA MET A 1 -8.72 6.83 23.14
C MET A 1 -8.13 5.43 23.32
N ASP A 2 -6.98 5.18 22.72
CA ASP A 2 -6.11 4.07 23.13
C ASP A 2 -4.65 4.55 23.07
N LEU A 3 -4.15 4.92 24.24
CA LEU A 3 -2.73 5.07 24.55
C LEU A 3 -2.50 4.08 25.71
N SER A 4 -2.03 2.88 25.41
CA SER A 4 -1.77 1.86 26.43
C SER A 4 -0.38 1.25 26.32
N THR A 5 0.60 1.95 26.90
CA THR A 5 1.73 1.29 27.57
C THR A 5 1.33 1.01 29.01
N HIS A 6 0.88 -0.19 29.37
CA HIS A 6 0.82 -0.61 30.79
C HIS A 6 1.12 -2.11 30.97
N PHE A 7 2.17 -2.39 31.75
CA PHE A 7 2.45 -3.67 32.39
C PHE A 7 1.75 -3.74 33.76
N PRO A 8 1.40 -4.94 34.28
CA PRO A 8 0.90 -5.07 35.65
C PRO A 8 2.06 -5.34 36.62
N THR A 9 2.19 -4.50 37.65
CA THR A 9 2.94 -4.86 38.88
C THR A 9 1.99 -4.98 40.06
N MET A 10 2.03 -6.15 40.69
CA MET A 10 1.29 -6.49 41.90
C MET A 10 1.58 -5.52 43.05
N GLY A 11 0.52 -5.04 43.69
CA GLY A 11 0.60 -4.25 44.91
C GLY A 11 0.96 -5.09 46.13
N VAL A 12 1.88 -4.58 46.95
CA VAL A 12 2.00 -4.94 48.36
C VAL A 12 1.99 -3.64 49.17
N ASN A 13 0.98 -3.51 50.01
CA ASN A 13 0.77 -2.40 50.94
C ASN A 13 1.95 -2.26 51.92
N SER A 14 2.44 -1.03 52.13
CA SER A 14 3.27 -0.68 53.29
C SER A 14 2.51 0.25 54.22
N VAL A 15 2.50 -0.11 55.51
CA VAL A 15 2.02 0.72 56.62
C VAL A 15 3.18 0.83 57.61
N ASN A 16 3.35 2.04 58.15
CA ASN A 16 4.37 2.51 59.09
C ASN A 16 4.67 1.59 60.30
N GLY A 17 5.93 1.55 60.75
CA GLY A 17 6.30 1.01 62.07
C GLY A 17 7.80 1.06 62.38
N VAL A 18 8.13 1.53 63.59
CA VAL A 18 9.43 1.97 64.11
C VAL A 18 10.34 0.83 64.62
N THR A 19 11.66 1.02 64.46
CA THR A 19 12.89 0.57 65.19
C THR A 19 12.84 -0.67 66.10
N ILE A 20 13.84 -1.58 65.98
CA ILE A 20 14.71 -2.11 67.07
C ILE A 20 15.93 -2.85 66.48
N MET A 21 17.10 -2.59 67.07
CA MET A 21 18.38 -3.25 66.85
C MET A 21 18.36 -4.74 67.24
N ASN A 22 19.11 -5.58 66.52
CA ASN A 22 19.95 -6.59 67.17
C ASN A 22 21.12 -7.03 66.28
N ARG A 23 22.32 -6.98 66.88
CA ARG A 23 23.57 -7.57 66.39
C ARG A 23 23.49 -9.09 66.49
N PHE A 24 24.13 -9.82 65.57
CA PHE A 24 24.93 -11.00 65.89
C PHE A 24 26.01 -11.23 64.82
N ASP A 25 27.21 -11.55 65.31
CA ASP A 25 28.47 -11.84 64.64
C ASP A 25 28.44 -13.09 63.74
N GLY A 26 29.40 -13.18 62.80
CA GLY A 26 29.78 -14.47 62.22
C GLY A 26 30.60 -14.41 60.92
N SER A 27 31.88 -14.04 61.04
CA SER A 27 33.05 -14.40 60.20
C SER A 27 32.82 -15.51 59.13
N THR A 28 33.29 -15.39 57.88
CA THR A 28 34.69 -15.67 57.52
C THR A 28 35.03 -15.35 56.04
N CYS A 29 36.13 -14.61 55.86
CA CYS A 29 37.26 -14.77 54.92
C CYS A 29 37.13 -14.85 53.37
N THR A 30 37.77 -13.83 52.74
CA THR A 30 38.74 -13.83 51.59
C THR A 30 38.26 -14.23 50.19
N ALA A 31 38.63 -13.57 49.07
CA ALA A 31 39.59 -12.50 48.73
C ALA A 31 39.10 -11.82 47.40
N LEU A 32 39.11 -10.49 47.22
CA LEU A 32 40.21 -9.64 46.68
C LEU A 32 40.93 -10.29 45.47
N THR A 33 40.89 -9.78 44.23
CA THR A 33 41.38 -8.49 43.68
C THR A 33 40.94 -8.46 42.19
N ASP A 34 40.33 -7.41 41.64
CA ASP A 34 40.78 -6.07 41.21
C ASP A 34 41.90 -6.03 40.12
N ARG A 35 41.60 -5.21 39.09
CA ARG A 35 42.46 -4.46 38.15
C ARG A 35 42.87 -5.00 36.77
N SER A 36 42.16 -4.44 35.79
CA SER A 36 42.63 -3.45 34.79
C SER A 36 43.38 -3.87 33.54
N ASN A 37 42.82 -3.39 32.41
CA ASN A 37 43.43 -2.76 31.23
C ASN A 37 44.54 -3.49 30.47
N PHE A 38 44.31 -3.73 29.17
CA PHE A 38 45.22 -3.29 28.10
C PHE A 38 44.51 -3.27 26.73
N THR A 39 44.70 -2.16 26.02
CA THR A 39 44.44 -1.93 24.60
C THR A 39 45.41 -2.71 23.70
N HIS A 40 44.98 -3.22 22.54
CA HIS A 40 45.69 -3.02 21.25
C HIS A 40 44.91 -3.55 20.03
N SER A 41 45.00 -2.76 18.95
CA SER A 41 44.59 -2.96 17.56
C SER A 41 45.25 -4.17 16.88
N ALA A 42 44.54 -4.84 15.94
CA ALA A 42 45.09 -5.24 14.63
C ALA A 42 43.99 -5.70 13.66
N ALA A 43 44.05 -5.17 12.44
CA ALA A 43 43.32 -5.61 11.26
C ALA A 43 43.79 -6.97 10.75
N LEU A 44 42.90 -7.72 10.08
CA LEU A 44 43.27 -8.79 9.14
C LEU A 44 42.26 -8.85 7.99
N THR A 45 42.71 -8.40 6.82
CA THR A 45 42.23 -8.76 5.49
C THR A 45 42.61 -10.20 5.16
N SER A 46 41.71 -10.98 4.54
CA SER A 46 42.13 -12.03 3.60
C SER A 46 41.07 -12.27 2.53
N ILE A 47 41.47 -11.97 1.29
CA ILE A 47 40.90 -12.42 0.02
C ILE A 47 41.33 -13.88 -0.19
N ALA A 48 40.40 -14.75 -0.61
CA ALA A 48 40.73 -15.97 -1.36
C ALA A 48 39.56 -16.41 -2.25
N THR A 49 39.67 -16.11 -3.54
CA THR A 49 38.98 -16.75 -4.67
C THR A 49 39.67 -18.07 -5.03
N GLN A 50 38.93 -19.18 -5.24
CA GLN A 50 38.87 -19.95 -6.51
C GLN A 50 38.16 -21.33 -6.39
N THR A 51 37.00 -21.42 -7.06
CA THR A 51 36.56 -22.38 -8.10
C THR A 51 36.64 -23.91 -7.97
N ASN A 52 35.45 -24.51 -8.28
CA ASN A 52 35.13 -25.64 -9.18
C ASN A 52 34.73 -27.02 -8.61
N GLY A 53 33.55 -27.49 -9.08
CA GLY A 53 33.14 -28.91 -9.16
C GLY A 53 31.66 -29.15 -8.82
N LEU A 54 30.71 -28.83 -9.72
CA LEU A 54 29.89 -29.80 -10.49
C LEU A 54 29.20 -30.91 -9.67
N GLN A 55 27.86 -30.88 -9.58
CA GLN A 55 26.94 -31.93 -10.06
C GLN A 55 25.48 -31.41 -10.09
N ASP A 56 24.90 -31.40 -11.28
CA ASP A 56 23.45 -31.41 -11.57
C ASP A 56 22.93 -32.86 -11.34
N PRO A 57 21.62 -33.16 -11.11
CA PRO A 57 20.63 -33.05 -12.19
C PRO A 57 19.11 -32.92 -11.84
N PHE A 58 18.35 -32.52 -12.87
CA PHE A 58 16.96 -32.93 -13.25
C PHE A 58 15.77 -31.96 -13.14
N ASN A 59 15.48 -31.41 -14.32
CA ASN A 59 14.23 -31.02 -14.96
C ASN A 59 13.01 -31.94 -14.75
N PHE A 60 11.79 -31.39 -14.54
CA PHE A 60 10.51 -32.05 -14.86
C PHE A 60 9.43 -31.07 -15.35
N SER A 61 8.85 -31.44 -16.49
CA SER A 61 7.62 -30.92 -17.10
C SER A 61 6.39 -31.65 -16.50
N PRO A 62 5.17 -31.07 -16.49
CA PRO A 62 4.06 -31.63 -15.71
C PRO A 62 3.35 -32.76 -16.48
N ARG A 63 3.08 -33.87 -15.78
CA ARG A 63 2.06 -34.84 -16.16
C ARG A 63 1.12 -35.13 -15.00
N THR A 64 -0.14 -35.19 -15.36
CA THR A 64 -1.32 -35.63 -14.64
C THR A 64 -1.15 -36.97 -13.91
N SER A 65 -1.67 -37.06 -12.68
CA SER A 65 -2.32 -38.29 -12.18
C SER A 65 -3.14 -38.02 -10.93
N SER A 66 -4.42 -38.37 -11.03
CA SER A 66 -5.34 -38.65 -9.93
C SER A 66 -4.79 -39.79 -9.06
N SER A 67 -4.98 -39.74 -7.74
CA SER A 67 -5.47 -40.86 -6.91
C SER A 67 -5.55 -40.50 -5.42
N LEU A 68 -6.70 -40.89 -4.85
CA LEU A 68 -7.09 -41.08 -3.47
C LEU A 68 -5.97 -41.36 -2.45
N ILE A 69 -6.07 -40.73 -1.26
CA ILE A 69 -5.55 -41.30 -0.01
C ILE A 69 -6.64 -41.25 1.06
N ALA A 70 -6.79 -42.40 1.72
CA ALA A 70 -7.76 -42.74 2.73
C ALA A 70 -7.49 -42.04 4.07
N LEU A 71 -8.59 -41.82 4.80
CA LEU A 71 -8.61 -41.45 6.22
C LEU A 71 -8.13 -42.64 7.05
N ASP A 72 -7.23 -42.39 8.00
CA ASP A 72 -7.07 -43.26 9.16
C ASP A 72 -7.30 -42.44 10.43
N ASP A 73 -8.18 -43.00 11.26
CA ASP A 73 -8.72 -42.48 12.51
C ASP A 73 -7.96 -43.15 13.65
N ARG A 74 -7.55 -42.37 14.66
CA ARG A 74 -7.62 -42.72 16.09
C ARG A 74 -6.89 -41.69 16.94
N SER A 75 -7.63 -40.98 17.78
CA SER A 75 -7.65 -41.26 19.23
C SER A 75 -8.44 -40.18 19.97
N ILE A 76 -9.53 -40.64 20.57
CA ILE A 76 -10.34 -39.96 21.55
C ILE A 76 -9.60 -40.00 22.90
N ASP A 77 -9.56 -38.87 23.60
CA ASP A 77 -9.67 -38.89 25.06
C ASP A 77 -10.63 -37.77 25.52
N THR A 78 -11.45 -38.09 26.51
CA THR A 78 -12.64 -37.35 26.95
C THR A 78 -12.59 -37.15 28.47
N ILE A 79 -13.50 -36.28 28.97
CA ILE A 79 -14.00 -36.10 30.37
C ILE A 79 -13.38 -34.86 31.05
N SER A 80 -14.08 -33.88 31.64
CA SER A 80 -15.50 -33.50 31.88
C SER A 80 -15.46 -32.03 32.41
N ASP A 81 -16.50 -31.22 32.64
CA ASP A 81 -17.94 -31.38 32.74
C ASP A 81 -18.65 -30.01 32.58
N THR A 82 -19.94 -30.13 32.30
CA THR A 82 -21.07 -29.22 32.08
C THR A 82 -21.21 -27.90 32.88
N ASN A 83 -21.71 -26.85 32.20
CA ASN A 83 -22.84 -26.04 32.66
C ASN A 83 -23.57 -25.32 31.52
N ARG A 84 -24.84 -25.00 31.78
CA ARG A 84 -26.01 -25.03 30.90
C ARG A 84 -26.52 -23.62 30.52
N LEU A 85 -27.38 -23.57 29.49
CA LEU A 85 -28.32 -22.48 29.05
C LEU A 85 -27.78 -21.61 27.89
N THR A 86 -28.46 -21.35 26.76
CA THR A 86 -29.80 -21.65 26.23
C THR A 86 -29.78 -21.47 24.71
N SER A 87 -30.58 -22.27 23.99
CA SER A 87 -30.86 -22.15 22.56
C SER A 87 -31.58 -20.85 22.20
N THR A 88 -31.09 -20.10 21.21
CA THR A 88 -31.86 -19.63 20.02
C THR A 88 -30.84 -19.03 19.04
N ASP A 89 -30.36 -19.81 18.07
CA ASP A 89 -29.69 -19.25 16.89
C ASP A 89 -30.26 -19.88 15.63
N ILE A 90 -30.82 -19.01 14.81
CA ILE A 90 -31.32 -19.25 13.47
C ILE A 90 -30.08 -19.35 12.57
N MET A 91 -29.89 -20.52 11.97
CA MET A 91 -28.94 -20.68 10.87
C MET A 91 -29.46 -19.94 9.63
N GLN A 92 -28.71 -18.95 9.15
CA GLN A 92 -28.68 -18.61 7.73
C GLN A 92 -27.22 -18.51 7.28
N THR A 93 -26.73 -19.63 6.76
CA THR A 93 -25.57 -19.67 5.87
C THR A 93 -26.03 -19.26 4.47
N THR A 94 -25.56 -18.11 3.97
CA THR A 94 -25.66 -17.74 2.55
C THR A 94 -24.35 -18.11 1.86
N THR A 95 -24.41 -19.15 1.05
CA THR A 95 -23.42 -19.48 0.02
C THR A 95 -23.74 -18.67 -1.24
N ASP A 96 -22.88 -17.71 -1.59
CA ASP A 96 -22.87 -17.07 -2.90
C ASP A 96 -21.74 -17.68 -3.74
N PHE A 97 -22.10 -18.32 -4.85
CA PHE A 97 -21.20 -18.56 -5.97
C PHE A 97 -21.85 -18.06 -7.26
N PHE A 98 -21.02 -17.37 -8.02
CA PHE A 98 -21.27 -16.61 -9.24
C PHE A 98 -22.11 -17.34 -10.30
N GLY A 99 -23.14 -16.63 -10.77
CA GLY A 99 -23.82 -16.92 -12.03
C GLY A 99 -23.04 -16.35 -13.22
N LEU A 100 -22.75 -17.20 -14.19
CA LEU A 100 -22.56 -16.82 -15.58
C LEU A 100 -23.66 -17.50 -16.39
N ASP A 101 -24.55 -16.68 -16.96
CA ASP A 101 -25.50 -17.11 -17.99
C ASP A 101 -24.74 -17.57 -19.24
N GLN A 102 -24.96 -18.82 -19.64
CA GLN A 102 -24.98 -19.19 -21.05
C GLN A 102 -26.33 -19.81 -21.37
N PHE A 103 -27.06 -19.12 -22.24
CA PHE A 103 -28.20 -19.65 -22.98
C PHE A 103 -27.78 -20.89 -23.77
N ALA A 104 -28.33 -22.04 -23.40
CA ALA A 104 -28.45 -23.20 -24.28
C ALA A 104 -29.82 -23.83 -24.05
N TRP A 105 -30.71 -23.62 -25.02
CA TRP A 105 -31.89 -24.43 -25.21
C TRP A 105 -31.46 -25.88 -25.43
N ASN A 106 -31.99 -26.81 -24.63
CA ASN A 106 -32.30 -28.15 -25.10
C ASN A 106 -33.43 -28.76 -24.29
N TYR A 107 -34.48 -29.08 -25.03
CA TYR A 107 -35.77 -29.60 -24.63
C TYR A 107 -35.79 -31.08 -25.03
N GLN A 108 -35.97 -31.98 -24.07
CA GLN A 108 -36.41 -33.38 -24.22
C GLN A 108 -36.90 -33.82 -22.84
N ASP A 109 -37.94 -34.62 -22.66
CA ASP A 109 -38.99 -35.17 -23.50
C ASP A 109 -40.01 -35.66 -22.47
N GLU A 110 -41.23 -35.13 -22.45
CA GLU A 110 -42.34 -35.81 -21.79
C GLU A 110 -43.47 -35.99 -22.80
N LEU A 111 -43.60 -37.24 -23.23
CA LEU A 111 -44.72 -37.78 -23.97
C LEU A 111 -46.00 -37.60 -23.17
N THR A 112 -47.03 -36.98 -23.76
CA THR A 112 -48.41 -37.49 -23.76
C THR A 112 -49.34 -36.58 -24.58
N GLY A 113 -50.03 -37.18 -25.55
CA GLY A 113 -51.44 -36.86 -25.82
C GLY A 113 -51.77 -35.89 -26.96
N LEU A 114 -52.51 -36.46 -27.93
CA LEU A 114 -53.61 -35.85 -28.70
C LEU A 114 -53.30 -35.20 -30.06
N ALA A 115 -53.36 -36.07 -31.07
CA ALA A 115 -54.36 -36.07 -32.16
C ALA A 115 -54.57 -34.81 -33.04
N THR A 116 -54.27 -35.04 -34.33
CA THR A 116 -55.04 -34.69 -35.54
C THR A 116 -55.12 -33.22 -35.99
N GLY A 117 -54.55 -32.96 -37.17
CA GLY A 117 -54.83 -31.76 -37.96
C GLY A 117 -54.04 -31.73 -39.27
N THR A 118 -54.44 -32.55 -40.24
CA THR A 118 -53.98 -32.50 -41.64
C THR A 118 -54.40 -31.20 -42.32
N PHE A 119 -53.51 -30.51 -43.06
CA PHE A 119 -53.89 -29.87 -44.33
C PHE A 119 -52.69 -29.77 -45.30
N ASN A 120 -53.05 -29.92 -46.57
CA ASN A 120 -52.26 -30.29 -47.75
C ASN A 120 -51.43 -29.16 -48.39
N GLN A 121 -50.23 -29.54 -48.88
CA GLN A 121 -49.59 -29.25 -50.20
C GLN A 121 -49.28 -27.79 -50.65
N PRO A 122 -48.45 -27.57 -51.71
CA PRO A 122 -47.33 -28.35 -52.26
C PRO A 122 -46.05 -27.52 -52.55
N ALA A 123 -45.01 -28.25 -52.96
CA ALA A 123 -43.62 -27.89 -53.19
C ALA A 123 -43.30 -26.77 -54.20
N THR A 124 -42.13 -26.13 -54.01
CA THR A 124 -41.14 -25.90 -55.09
C THR A 124 -39.72 -25.80 -54.51
N PRO A 125 -38.68 -26.21 -55.27
CA PRO A 125 -37.43 -26.76 -54.74
C PRO A 125 -36.27 -25.76 -54.66
N GLY A 126 -35.56 -25.74 -53.53
CA GLY A 126 -34.26 -25.09 -53.38
C GLY A 126 -33.21 -26.13 -53.01
N LEU A 127 -32.24 -26.33 -53.91
CA LEU A 127 -31.16 -27.30 -53.83
C LEU A 127 -30.42 -27.31 -52.49
N PHE A 128 -30.25 -28.51 -51.94
CA PHE A 128 -29.14 -28.84 -51.05
C PHE A 128 -27.83 -28.77 -51.85
N ALA A 129 -26.92 -27.89 -51.44
CA ALA A 129 -25.49 -28.02 -51.77
C ALA A 129 -24.76 -28.52 -50.51
N THR A 130 -24.15 -29.68 -50.66
CA THR A 130 -23.34 -30.39 -49.67
C THR A 130 -22.10 -29.58 -49.30
N ARG A 131 -21.73 -29.65 -48.01
CA ARG A 131 -20.38 -29.36 -47.51
C ARG A 131 -19.36 -30.12 -48.36
N ASP A 132 -18.62 -29.42 -49.20
CA ASP A 132 -17.17 -29.52 -49.36
C ASP A 132 -16.73 -28.62 -50.54
N ALA A 133 -15.56 -27.99 -50.36
CA ALA A 133 -14.86 -27.08 -51.28
C ALA A 133 -15.28 -25.60 -51.28
N ILE A 134 -14.90 -24.88 -50.23
CA ILE A 134 -14.28 -23.55 -50.37
C ILE A 134 -13.04 -23.52 -49.45
N ASP A 135 -11.93 -24.08 -49.94
CA ASP A 135 -10.61 -23.62 -49.51
C ASP A 135 -10.13 -22.60 -50.54
N SER A 136 -10.14 -21.34 -50.13
CA SER A 136 -9.35 -20.29 -50.77
C SER A 136 -8.98 -19.26 -49.69
N THR A 137 -7.86 -19.53 -49.01
CA THR A 137 -6.94 -18.53 -48.46
C THR A 137 -7.58 -17.36 -47.71
N ILE A 138 -8.18 -17.62 -46.56
CA ILE A 138 -8.11 -16.62 -45.48
C ILE A 138 -6.78 -16.89 -44.79
N ALA A 139 -5.79 -16.02 -45.02
CA ALA A 139 -4.59 -16.03 -44.20
C ALA A 139 -5.05 -15.98 -42.75
N GLN A 140 -4.85 -17.08 -42.00
CA GLN A 140 -4.91 -17.01 -40.55
C GLN A 140 -3.88 -15.96 -40.16
N THR A 141 -4.35 -14.76 -39.82
CA THR A 141 -3.52 -13.78 -39.14
C THR A 141 -3.10 -14.46 -37.85
N THR A 142 -1.89 -15.02 -37.84
CA THR A 142 -1.29 -15.56 -36.63
C THR A 142 -1.35 -14.45 -35.61
N GLN A 143 -2.16 -14.64 -34.56
CA GLN A 143 -2.25 -13.69 -33.47
C GLN A 143 -0.83 -13.38 -32.99
N PRO A 144 -0.49 -12.10 -32.77
CA PRO A 144 0.85 -11.75 -32.35
C PRO A 144 1.16 -12.49 -31.05
N LYS A 145 2.36 -13.06 -30.96
CA LYS A 145 2.82 -13.69 -29.73
C LYS A 145 3.11 -12.60 -28.70
N ILE A 146 2.39 -12.62 -27.59
CA ILE A 146 2.53 -11.69 -26.47
C ILE A 146 3.10 -12.48 -25.29
N GLN A 147 4.07 -11.91 -24.60
CA GLN A 147 4.56 -12.39 -23.32
C GLN A 147 4.36 -11.30 -22.27
N LEU A 148 3.71 -11.65 -21.17
CA LEU A 148 3.53 -10.78 -20.00
C LEU A 148 4.47 -11.27 -18.91
N VAL A 149 5.30 -10.37 -18.35
CA VAL A 149 6.19 -10.66 -17.22
C VAL A 149 6.00 -9.56 -16.17
N GLY A 150 5.48 -9.94 -15.01
CA GLY A 150 5.44 -9.08 -13.83
C GLY A 150 6.67 -9.30 -12.96
N GLY A 151 7.21 -8.21 -12.43
CA GLY A 151 8.24 -8.20 -11.40
C GLY A 151 7.68 -8.43 -10.01
N THR A 152 8.57 -8.31 -9.04
CA THR A 152 8.35 -8.45 -7.61
C THR A 152 8.28 -7.06 -6.95
N LEU A 153 8.45 -6.99 -5.62
CA LEU A 153 8.70 -5.74 -4.91
C LEU A 153 10.20 -5.48 -4.71
N GLY A 154 11.07 -6.34 -5.24
CA GLY A 154 12.53 -6.21 -5.23
C GLY A 154 13.06 -5.74 -6.58
N ALA A 155 14.39 -5.71 -6.74
CA ALA A 155 14.98 -5.35 -8.03
C ALA A 155 14.89 -6.52 -9.02
N ASP A 156 14.27 -6.29 -10.17
CA ASP A 156 14.11 -7.28 -11.22
C ASP A 156 14.96 -6.99 -12.48
N THR A 157 15.37 -8.06 -13.17
CA THR A 157 16.00 -7.95 -14.50
C THR A 157 15.15 -8.64 -15.55
N PHE A 158 14.55 -7.85 -16.42
CA PHE A 158 13.69 -8.29 -17.50
C PHE A 158 14.50 -8.58 -18.76
N THR A 159 14.40 -9.82 -19.24
CA THR A 159 15.10 -10.28 -20.44
C THR A 159 14.11 -10.49 -21.59
N VAL A 160 14.52 -10.10 -22.79
CA VAL A 160 13.69 -10.18 -24.00
C VAL A 160 13.73 -11.60 -24.56
N LEU A 161 12.56 -12.20 -24.79
CA LEU A 161 12.49 -13.49 -25.48
C LEU A 161 12.43 -13.30 -27.00
N SER A 162 13.31 -14.03 -27.70
CA SER A 162 13.32 -14.06 -29.17
C SER A 162 12.05 -14.70 -29.74
N GLY A 163 11.58 -14.20 -30.89
CA GLY A 163 10.39 -14.72 -31.57
C GLY A 163 9.05 -14.34 -30.92
N ILE A 164 9.08 -13.44 -29.93
CA ILE A 164 7.90 -12.78 -29.34
C ILE A 164 7.69 -11.44 -30.03
N GLN A 165 6.44 -11.14 -30.40
CA GLN A 165 6.10 -9.87 -31.04
C GLN A 165 6.03 -8.74 -30.01
N TYR A 166 5.43 -9.01 -28.86
CA TYR A 166 5.29 -8.05 -27.76
C TYR A 166 5.79 -8.66 -26.45
N ASN A 167 6.92 -8.17 -25.95
CA ASN A 167 7.36 -8.44 -24.59
C ASN A 167 6.78 -7.33 -23.70
N VAL A 168 5.98 -7.67 -22.69
CA VAL A 168 5.30 -6.71 -21.83
C VAL A 168 5.79 -6.88 -20.40
N PHE A 169 6.41 -5.85 -19.84
CA PHE A 169 7.07 -5.88 -18.54
C PHE A 169 6.44 -4.90 -17.54
N SER A 170 6.23 -5.33 -16.31
CA SER A 170 5.72 -4.48 -15.21
C SER A 170 6.63 -4.62 -13.98
N GLY A 171 7.35 -3.56 -13.60
CA GLY A 171 8.32 -3.58 -12.49
C GLY A 171 7.72 -3.63 -11.07
N ASN A 172 6.45 -3.29 -10.87
CA ASN A 172 5.71 -3.41 -9.60
C ASN A 172 6.27 -2.67 -8.35
N GLY A 173 7.46 -2.07 -8.42
CA GLY A 173 8.08 -1.28 -7.35
C GLY A 173 9.30 -2.00 -6.74
N ASN A 174 10.22 -1.25 -6.13
CA ASN A 174 11.54 -1.79 -5.80
C ASN A 174 12.04 -1.31 -4.41
N VAL A 175 11.96 -2.19 -3.42
CA VAL A 175 12.43 -1.92 -2.04
C VAL A 175 13.96 -1.84 -1.91
N GLU A 176 14.71 -2.31 -2.91
CA GLU A 176 16.17 -2.39 -2.91
C GLU A 176 16.84 -1.18 -3.56
N PHE A 177 16.07 -0.21 -4.06
CA PHE A 177 16.57 0.96 -4.78
C PHE A 177 17.64 1.73 -4.00
N GLY A 178 17.39 1.98 -2.71
CA GLY A 178 18.33 2.65 -1.80
C GLY A 178 19.68 1.93 -1.65
N ARG A 179 19.70 0.61 -1.87
CA ARG A 179 20.89 -0.25 -1.80
C ARG A 179 21.56 -0.43 -3.17
N GLY A 180 21.05 0.22 -4.21
CA GLY A 180 21.58 0.15 -5.59
C GLY A 180 20.86 -0.83 -6.50
N GLY A 181 19.88 -1.61 -6.01
CA GLY A 181 19.04 -2.47 -6.84
C GLY A 181 18.16 -1.64 -7.79
N ARG A 182 17.86 -2.14 -8.99
CA ARG A 182 17.04 -1.41 -9.98
C ARG A 182 16.18 -2.39 -10.74
N ASP A 183 14.99 -1.97 -11.14
CA ASP A 183 14.24 -2.66 -12.18
C ASP A 183 14.83 -2.34 -13.55
N VAL A 184 15.41 -3.36 -14.19
CA VAL A 184 16.20 -3.22 -15.41
C VAL A 184 15.60 -4.01 -16.55
N ILE A 185 15.39 -3.36 -17.70
CA ILE A 185 15.31 -4.09 -18.97
C ILE A 185 16.73 -4.28 -19.50
N ASP A 186 17.18 -5.52 -19.60
CA ASP A 186 18.51 -5.86 -20.12
C ASP A 186 18.48 -5.98 -21.65
N LEU A 187 19.04 -4.97 -22.31
CA LEU A 187 19.31 -4.89 -23.74
C LEU A 187 20.82 -4.70 -23.99
N SER A 188 21.68 -5.24 -23.12
CA SER A 188 23.15 -5.10 -23.21
C SER A 188 23.76 -5.63 -24.52
N GLY A 189 23.01 -6.41 -25.30
CA GLY A 189 23.36 -6.84 -26.67
C GLY A 189 22.84 -5.96 -27.80
N VAL A 190 22.12 -4.87 -27.50
CA VAL A 190 21.44 -4.00 -28.47
C VAL A 190 22.00 -2.58 -28.36
N LEU A 191 22.30 -1.94 -29.49
CA LEU A 191 22.68 -0.53 -29.52
C LEU A 191 21.45 0.35 -29.34
N SER A 192 21.53 1.36 -28.47
CA SER A 192 20.44 2.31 -28.23
C SER A 192 19.93 2.98 -29.51
N SER A 193 20.83 3.26 -30.47
CA SER A 193 20.49 3.85 -31.77
C SER A 193 19.71 2.94 -32.71
N SER A 194 19.54 1.66 -32.37
CA SER A 194 18.78 0.68 -33.17
C SER A 194 17.34 0.49 -32.70
N VAL A 195 16.95 1.21 -31.65
CA VAL A 195 15.62 1.16 -31.03
C VAL A 195 14.94 2.52 -31.19
N ASP A 196 13.68 2.50 -31.60
CA ASP A 196 12.84 3.69 -31.63
C ASP A 196 11.98 3.76 -30.36
N PHE A 197 12.05 4.89 -29.65
CA PHE A 197 11.44 5.07 -28.35
C PHE A 197 10.11 5.82 -28.49
N ASN A 198 9.05 5.25 -27.94
CA ASN A 198 7.81 5.99 -27.68
C ASN A 198 7.50 5.88 -26.19
N LEU A 199 8.17 6.74 -25.42
CA LEU A 199 8.01 6.85 -23.97
C LEU A 199 6.77 7.67 -23.64
N ALA A 200 6.06 7.23 -22.61
CA ALA A 200 4.90 7.92 -22.07
C ALA A 200 5.33 9.19 -21.32
N THR A 201 4.51 10.22 -21.45
CA THR A 201 4.58 11.48 -20.68
C THR A 201 3.20 11.78 -20.10
N ALA A 202 3.07 12.84 -19.32
CA ALA A 202 1.79 13.25 -18.73
C ALA A 202 0.69 13.57 -19.77
N THR A 203 1.04 13.87 -21.03
CA THR A 203 0.06 14.32 -22.04
C THR A 203 0.10 13.54 -23.35
N ARG A 204 1.20 12.83 -23.64
CA ARG A 204 1.48 12.21 -24.94
C ARG A 204 2.40 11.00 -24.81
N GLY A 205 2.54 10.26 -25.90
CA GLY A 205 3.46 9.15 -26.02
C GLY A 205 2.95 7.88 -25.31
N GLY A 206 3.74 6.83 -25.40
CA GLY A 206 3.34 5.49 -24.95
C GLY A 206 2.19 4.92 -25.78
N ILE A 207 1.65 3.79 -25.35
CA ILE A 207 0.46 3.16 -25.92
C ILE A 207 -0.49 2.68 -24.83
N LEU A 208 -1.77 2.59 -25.16
CA LEU A 208 -2.78 1.99 -24.29
C LEU A 208 -2.71 0.46 -24.41
N PHE A 209 -2.50 -0.21 -23.28
CA PHE A 209 -2.49 -1.67 -23.20
C PHE A 209 -3.16 -2.14 -21.92
N ASN A 210 -3.90 -3.25 -21.99
CA ASN A 210 -4.56 -3.86 -20.83
C ASN A 210 -3.91 -5.24 -20.55
N PRO A 211 -3.12 -5.35 -19.47
CA PRO A 211 -2.47 -6.61 -19.10
C PRO A 211 -3.39 -7.55 -18.30
N GLY A 212 -4.66 -7.21 -18.10
CA GLY A 212 -5.66 -8.07 -17.45
C GLY A 212 -6.40 -7.41 -16.28
N ASN A 213 -5.88 -6.32 -15.74
CA ASN A 213 -6.44 -5.59 -14.60
C ASN A 213 -6.66 -4.09 -14.90
N GLY A 214 -7.00 -3.77 -16.14
CA GLY A 214 -7.36 -2.42 -16.58
C GLY A 214 -6.32 -1.80 -17.50
N THR A 215 -6.80 -1.03 -18.48
CA THR A 215 -5.97 -0.39 -19.49
C THR A 215 -5.09 0.70 -18.89
N ARG A 216 -3.79 0.70 -19.19
CA ARG A 216 -2.81 1.69 -18.74
C ARG A 216 -1.99 2.22 -19.90
N VAL A 217 -1.26 3.31 -19.66
CA VAL A 217 -0.27 3.83 -20.62
C VAL A 217 1.07 3.14 -20.38
N PHE A 218 1.55 2.40 -21.37
CA PHE A 218 2.86 1.74 -21.37
C PHE A 218 3.87 2.55 -22.18
N ASP A 219 5.11 2.64 -21.69
CA ASP A 219 6.25 3.04 -22.51
C ASP A 219 6.54 1.97 -23.57
N THR A 220 7.11 2.34 -24.72
CA THR A 220 7.41 1.37 -25.79
C THR A 220 8.79 1.53 -26.41
N LEU A 221 9.42 0.39 -26.69
CA LEU A 221 10.64 0.25 -27.50
C LEU A 221 10.30 -0.51 -28.77
N ASN A 222 10.54 0.10 -29.93
CA ASN A 222 10.22 -0.46 -31.23
C ASN A 222 11.51 -0.89 -31.95
N PHE A 223 11.51 -2.12 -32.46
CA PHE A 223 12.66 -2.71 -33.15
C PHE A 223 12.39 -2.78 -34.67
N SER A 224 13.45 -2.73 -35.47
CA SER A 224 13.37 -2.73 -36.95
C SER A 224 12.79 -4.02 -37.54
N ASN A 225 12.85 -5.13 -36.80
CA ASN A 225 12.22 -6.41 -37.14
C ASN A 225 10.71 -6.43 -36.83
N GLY A 226 10.15 -5.33 -36.30
CA GLY A 226 8.75 -5.17 -35.94
C GLY A 226 8.39 -5.59 -34.52
N SER A 227 9.27 -6.29 -33.77
CA SER A 227 8.99 -6.62 -32.37
C SER A 227 8.97 -5.36 -31.49
N GLN A 228 8.25 -5.42 -30.38
CA GLN A 228 8.15 -4.33 -29.41
C GLN A 228 8.35 -4.83 -27.98
N ILE A 229 8.84 -3.92 -27.14
CA ILE A 229 8.78 -4.06 -25.69
C ILE A 229 7.85 -2.98 -25.17
N LEU A 230 6.82 -3.38 -24.43
CA LEU A 230 5.92 -2.50 -23.68
C LEU A 230 6.34 -2.57 -22.21
N PHE A 231 6.45 -1.45 -21.52
CA PHE A 231 6.85 -1.50 -20.12
C PHE A 231 6.28 -0.38 -19.24
N GLU A 232 6.19 -0.67 -17.96
CA GLU A 232 5.87 0.23 -16.85
C GLU A 232 6.66 -0.16 -15.59
N GLY A 233 6.80 0.74 -14.62
CA GLY A 233 7.52 0.46 -13.37
C GLY A 233 9.02 0.18 -13.55
N ILE A 234 9.64 0.54 -14.67
CA ILE A 234 11.06 0.28 -14.92
C ILE A 234 11.90 1.50 -14.52
N ASP A 235 12.99 1.25 -13.78
CA ASP A 235 13.94 2.27 -13.35
C ASP A 235 14.94 2.62 -14.45
N GLN A 236 15.44 1.61 -15.17
CA GLN A 236 16.47 1.80 -16.20
C GLN A 236 16.42 0.77 -17.34
N ILE A 237 16.97 1.17 -18.48
CA ILE A 237 17.23 0.27 -19.61
C ILE A 237 18.74 0.23 -19.85
N SER A 238 19.30 -0.97 -19.84
CA SER A 238 20.73 -1.18 -20.11
C SER A 238 20.92 -1.52 -21.58
N PHE A 239 21.58 -0.67 -22.36
CA PHE A 239 21.98 -0.93 -23.74
C PHE A 239 23.46 -1.30 -23.82
N ALA A 240 23.90 -1.78 -24.99
CA ALA A 240 25.32 -2.09 -25.24
C ALA A 240 26.24 -0.86 -25.14
N ASP A 241 25.71 0.33 -25.44
CA ASP A 241 26.45 1.58 -25.58
C ASP A 241 26.13 2.63 -24.50
N THR A 242 25.02 2.46 -23.77
CA THR A 242 24.58 3.42 -22.74
C THR A 242 23.56 2.82 -21.77
N THR A 243 23.26 3.55 -20.70
CA THR A 243 22.16 3.24 -19.78
C THR A 243 21.19 4.41 -19.78
N LEU A 244 19.90 4.12 -20.00
CA LEU A 244 18.84 5.10 -19.91
C LEU A 244 18.18 5.00 -18.54
N SER A 245 18.36 6.01 -17.69
CA SER A 245 17.60 6.15 -16.45
C SER A 245 16.22 6.76 -16.73
N LEU A 246 15.19 6.19 -16.14
CA LEU A 246 13.80 6.56 -16.38
C LEU A 246 13.14 7.21 -15.16
N SER A 247 13.42 6.71 -13.95
CA SER A 247 12.81 7.22 -12.70
C SER A 247 13.37 8.58 -12.27
N VAL A 248 12.55 9.35 -11.55
CA VAL A 248 12.93 10.66 -10.99
C VAL A 248 13.66 10.46 -9.67
N THR A 249 14.87 11.00 -9.56
CA THR A 249 15.62 11.04 -8.30
C THR A 249 15.73 12.50 -7.82
N PRO A 250 15.00 12.92 -6.77
CA PRO A 250 15.19 14.22 -6.17
C PRO A 250 16.55 14.31 -5.48
N ASN A 251 17.02 15.54 -5.23
CA ASN A 251 18.32 15.80 -4.61
C ASN A 251 18.31 15.78 -3.07
N ASP A 252 17.21 15.32 -2.44
CA ASP A 252 17.07 15.27 -0.98
C ASP A 252 18.00 14.18 -0.38
N PRO A 253 18.88 14.51 0.59
CA PRO A 253 19.87 13.56 1.12
C PRO A 253 19.29 12.28 1.73
N GLY A 254 18.07 12.34 2.27
CA GLY A 254 17.35 11.21 2.87
C GLY A 254 16.67 10.29 1.87
N PHE A 255 16.53 10.69 0.59
CA PHE A 255 15.73 9.96 -0.40
C PHE A 255 16.19 8.50 -0.61
N SER A 256 17.48 8.22 -0.54
CA SER A 256 18.00 6.85 -0.67
C SER A 256 17.60 5.93 0.47
N GLN A 257 17.19 6.47 1.62
CA GLN A 257 16.74 5.72 2.80
C GLN A 257 15.22 5.52 2.81
N GLN A 258 14.48 6.24 1.97
CA GLN A 258 13.02 6.18 1.87
C GLN A 258 12.56 5.01 0.99
N TRP A 259 12.84 3.79 1.45
CA TRP A 259 12.43 2.54 0.79
C TRP A 259 10.95 2.51 0.42
N ASN A 260 10.10 3.18 1.22
CA ASN A 260 8.67 3.29 0.99
C ASN A 260 8.33 3.95 -0.36
N LEU A 261 9.04 5.02 -0.73
CA LEU A 261 8.82 5.69 -2.01
C LEU A 261 9.18 4.76 -3.17
N HIS A 262 10.32 4.07 -3.03
CA HIS A 262 10.85 3.17 -4.04
C HIS A 262 9.98 1.95 -4.28
N MET A 263 9.55 1.32 -3.19
CA MET A 263 8.72 0.12 -3.18
C MET A 263 7.30 0.38 -3.70
N MET A 264 6.78 1.59 -3.51
CA MET A 264 5.50 2.01 -4.11
C MET A 264 5.65 2.46 -5.58
N GLY A 265 6.87 2.63 -6.10
CA GLY A 265 7.11 3.16 -7.45
C GLY A 265 6.78 4.66 -7.60
N VAL A 266 6.89 5.43 -6.51
CA VAL A 266 6.58 6.89 -6.52
C VAL A 266 7.54 7.65 -7.44
N GLN A 267 8.82 7.26 -7.46
CA GLN A 267 9.86 7.79 -8.33
C GLN A 267 9.56 7.60 -9.82
N ASN A 268 8.89 6.52 -10.19
CA ASN A 268 8.46 6.29 -11.58
C ASN A 268 7.21 7.13 -11.88
N ALA A 269 6.27 7.23 -10.93
CA ALA A 269 5.07 8.06 -11.05
C ALA A 269 5.39 9.56 -11.23
N TRP A 270 6.44 10.06 -10.57
CA TRP A 270 6.90 11.46 -10.68
C TRP A 270 7.34 11.87 -12.08
N ARG A 271 7.59 10.92 -13.00
CA ARG A 271 7.78 11.22 -14.44
C ARG A 271 6.54 11.87 -15.06
N PHE A 272 5.37 11.62 -14.48
CA PHE A 272 4.07 12.07 -14.98
C PHE A 272 3.47 13.20 -14.14
N THR A 273 3.58 13.10 -12.82
CA THR A 273 3.05 14.12 -11.90
C THR A 273 3.74 14.05 -10.56
N THR A 274 4.02 15.21 -9.96
CA THR A 274 4.54 15.35 -8.59
C THR A 274 3.48 15.93 -7.65
N GLY A 275 2.20 15.75 -8.00
CA GLY A 275 1.07 16.37 -7.32
C GLY A 275 0.72 17.73 -7.94
N SER A 276 -0.44 18.29 -7.54
CA SER A 276 -1.01 19.49 -8.13
C SER A 276 -1.73 20.31 -7.07
N THR A 277 -1.64 21.64 -7.16
CA THR A 277 -2.45 22.56 -6.35
C THR A 277 -3.96 22.46 -6.64
N ASN A 278 -4.39 21.67 -7.63
CA ASN A 278 -5.80 21.34 -7.84
C ASN A 278 -6.30 20.22 -6.88
N VAL A 279 -5.38 19.58 -6.16
CA VAL A 279 -5.69 18.55 -5.17
C VAL A 279 -5.19 19.01 -3.81
N MET A 280 -6.12 19.13 -2.87
CA MET A 280 -5.84 19.40 -1.47
C MET A 280 -5.74 18.09 -0.71
N ILE A 281 -4.80 18.02 0.23
CA ILE A 281 -4.65 16.92 1.16
C ILE A 281 -4.96 17.44 2.56
N GLY A 282 -6.06 17.00 3.15
CA GLY A 282 -6.37 17.22 4.55
C GLY A 282 -5.75 16.14 5.42
N ILE A 283 -5.22 16.52 6.56
CA ILE A 283 -4.69 15.62 7.60
C ILE A 283 -5.51 15.90 8.84
N GLU A 284 -6.29 14.92 9.27
CA GLU A 284 -7.01 14.94 10.55
C GLU A 284 -6.24 14.03 11.50
N ASP A 285 -5.52 14.65 12.43
CA ASP A 285 -4.52 13.99 13.27
C ASP A 285 -4.39 14.76 14.60
N THR A 286 -3.20 14.77 15.22
CA THR A 286 -2.91 15.54 16.45
C THR A 286 -2.56 17.00 16.18
N GLY A 287 -2.51 17.45 14.91
CA GLY A 287 -1.99 18.76 14.54
C GLY A 287 -0.47 18.77 14.28
N LEU A 288 0.10 19.97 14.10
CA LEU A 288 1.54 20.15 13.82
C LEU A 288 2.31 20.64 15.05
N GLY A 289 3.53 20.13 15.18
CA GLY A 289 4.55 20.69 16.04
C GLY A 289 4.94 22.09 15.60
N MET A 290 4.56 23.07 16.40
CA MET A 290 4.88 24.47 16.18
C MET A 290 5.64 25.06 17.35
N THR A 291 6.72 25.76 17.04
CA THR A 291 7.40 26.62 18.02
C THR A 291 6.48 27.71 18.54
N ALA A 292 6.82 28.34 19.67
CA ALA A 292 6.09 29.50 20.19
C ALA A 292 6.01 30.68 19.19
N ALA A 293 6.93 30.74 18.23
CA ALA A 293 6.94 31.71 17.14
C ALA A 293 6.10 31.30 15.91
N GLY A 294 5.44 30.13 15.95
CA GLY A 294 4.62 29.60 14.86
C GLY A 294 5.39 28.89 13.75
N ASN A 295 6.70 28.63 13.93
CA ASN A 295 7.47 27.86 12.95
C ASN A 295 7.17 26.37 13.06
N ILE A 296 6.99 25.71 11.93
CA ILE A 296 6.91 24.25 11.77
C ILE A 296 8.28 23.67 11.39
N HIS A 297 8.38 22.34 11.33
CA HIS A 297 9.57 21.63 10.87
C HIS A 297 10.05 22.20 9.52
N SER A 298 11.35 22.52 9.40
CA SER A 298 11.90 23.27 8.25
C SER A 298 11.83 22.53 6.92
N ASP A 299 11.71 21.21 6.98
CA ASP A 299 11.53 20.35 5.80
C ASP A 299 10.06 20.24 5.36
N LEU A 300 9.13 20.90 6.06
CA LEU A 300 7.75 21.07 5.62
C LEU A 300 7.60 22.38 4.84
N ARG A 301 6.75 22.36 3.81
CA ARG A 301 6.51 23.52 2.93
C ARG A 301 5.54 24.50 3.60
N SER A 302 6.06 25.46 4.37
CA SER A 302 5.25 26.48 5.05
C SER A 302 4.26 27.17 4.10
N ASP A 303 4.71 27.54 2.91
CA ASP A 303 3.91 28.30 1.93
C ASP A 303 2.77 27.48 1.32
N ASN A 304 2.80 26.15 1.47
CA ASN A 304 1.79 25.24 0.96
C ASN A 304 1.13 24.39 2.06
N THR A 305 1.36 24.79 3.32
CA THR A 305 0.71 24.22 4.51
C THR A 305 -0.28 25.25 5.05
N LEU A 306 -1.56 24.95 4.94
CA LEU A 306 -2.65 25.77 5.44
C LEU A 306 -2.77 25.58 6.96
N LEU A 307 -2.63 26.68 7.69
CA LEU A 307 -2.78 26.72 9.14
C LEU A 307 -4.14 27.33 9.50
N TYR A 308 -4.96 26.57 10.22
CA TYR A 308 -6.29 26.92 10.68
C TYR A 308 -6.25 27.42 12.14
N GLY A 309 -5.59 28.56 12.33
CA GLY A 309 -5.43 29.15 13.66
C GLY A 309 -4.81 28.16 14.65
N ASP A 310 -5.33 28.15 15.87
CA ASP A 310 -4.83 27.29 16.95
C ASP A 310 -5.12 25.80 16.69
N ASN A 311 -6.14 25.45 15.89
CA ASN A 311 -6.48 24.04 15.63
C ASN A 311 -5.48 23.32 14.71
N SER A 312 -4.58 24.02 14.03
CA SER A 312 -3.48 23.36 13.31
C SER A 312 -2.29 23.04 14.20
N LYS A 313 -2.23 23.62 15.39
CA LYS A 313 -1.14 23.42 16.32
C LYS A 313 -1.50 22.24 17.22
N ASP A 314 -0.60 21.28 17.29
CA ASP A 314 -0.70 20.24 18.28
C ASP A 314 -0.34 20.83 19.65
N ASP A 315 -1.30 20.75 20.56
CA ASP A 315 -1.25 21.32 21.89
C ASP A 315 -0.56 20.41 22.92
N PHE A 316 0.48 19.65 22.50
CA PHE A 316 1.40 18.79 23.30
C PHE A 316 1.58 19.12 24.78
N PHE A 317 1.50 20.41 25.13
CA PHE A 317 1.57 20.96 26.47
C PHE A 317 0.30 20.74 27.30
N ARG A 318 -0.17 19.49 27.45
CA ARG A 318 -0.95 19.16 28.65
C ARG A 318 -0.03 19.08 29.85
N ASN A 319 0.19 20.25 30.45
CA ASN A 319 0.58 20.34 31.84
C ASN A 319 -0.69 20.30 32.71
N VAL A 320 -1.52 19.26 32.56
CA VAL A 320 -2.68 19.05 33.43
C VAL A 320 -2.14 18.57 34.78
N PRO A 321 -2.30 19.34 35.88
CA PRO A 321 -1.76 18.94 37.17
C PRO A 321 -2.34 17.59 37.60
N GLY A 322 -1.47 16.57 37.67
CA GLY A 322 -1.86 15.21 38.04
C GLY A 322 -1.96 14.21 36.88
N GLU A 323 -1.78 14.65 35.62
CA GLU A 323 -1.69 13.75 34.46
C GLU A 323 -0.22 13.59 34.03
N GLN A 324 0.18 12.36 33.68
CA GLN A 324 1.47 12.13 33.03
C GLN A 324 1.45 12.72 31.62
N ARG A 325 2.56 13.31 31.19
CA ARG A 325 2.77 13.67 29.78
C ARG A 325 2.69 12.39 28.95
N ILE A 326 1.78 12.35 27.97
CA ILE A 326 1.41 11.11 27.27
C ILE A 326 2.14 10.99 25.92
N GLN A 327 2.56 12.09 25.31
CA GLN A 327 3.25 12.12 24.02
C GLN A 327 4.50 13.02 24.09
N SER A 328 5.59 12.60 23.43
CA SER A 328 6.84 13.36 23.32
C SER A 328 7.08 13.90 21.91
N THR A 329 6.27 13.50 20.94
CA THR A 329 6.45 13.81 19.50
C THR A 329 5.12 14.16 18.83
N SER A 330 5.18 14.97 17.76
CA SER A 330 4.04 15.30 16.91
C SER A 330 3.76 14.24 15.88
N HIS A 331 2.69 13.49 16.11
CA HIS A 331 2.22 12.49 15.17
C HIS A 331 1.76 13.12 13.84
N GLY A 332 1.01 14.23 13.88
CA GLY A 332 0.59 14.94 12.66
C GLY A 332 1.75 15.54 11.86
N THR A 333 2.88 15.89 12.49
CA THR A 333 4.11 16.31 11.78
C THR A 333 4.73 15.14 11.02
N GLU A 334 4.80 13.96 11.62
CA GLU A 334 5.31 12.74 10.98
C GLU A 334 4.40 12.31 9.82
N VAL A 335 3.09 12.40 9.99
CA VAL A 335 2.11 12.13 8.91
C VAL A 335 2.29 13.10 7.75
N GLN A 336 2.43 14.41 8.02
CA GLN A 336 2.63 15.40 6.96
C GLN A 336 3.97 15.24 6.25
N GLY A 337 5.03 14.85 6.96
CA GLY A 337 6.35 14.58 6.38
C GLY A 337 6.30 13.53 5.27
N VAL A 338 5.62 12.40 5.52
CA VAL A 338 5.43 11.34 4.51
C VAL A 338 4.66 11.86 3.28
N ILE A 339 3.59 12.63 3.49
CA ILE A 339 2.74 13.11 2.41
C ILE A 339 3.44 14.19 1.57
N ALA A 340 4.15 15.11 2.22
CA ALA A 340 4.38 16.44 1.67
C ALA A 340 5.60 17.21 2.25
N ALA A 341 6.60 16.51 2.80
CA ALA A 341 7.92 17.11 2.97
C ALA A 341 8.41 17.76 1.67
N ALA A 342 9.19 18.82 1.81
CA ALA A 342 9.66 19.66 0.71
C ALA A 342 10.67 18.90 -0.14
N SER A 343 10.22 18.40 -1.28
CA SER A 343 11.05 17.59 -2.16
C SER A 343 11.93 18.41 -3.11
N ASN A 344 13.04 17.80 -3.50
CA ASN A 344 14.01 18.30 -4.47
C ASN A 344 14.56 19.70 -4.11
N ASN A 345 14.75 19.94 -2.81
CA ASN A 345 15.28 21.21 -2.27
C ASN A 345 16.71 21.07 -1.70
N GLY A 346 17.27 19.86 -1.70
CA GLY A 346 18.61 19.55 -1.18
C GLY A 346 18.67 19.40 0.34
N ILE A 347 17.52 19.26 1.02
CA ILE A 347 17.39 19.17 2.47
C ILE A 347 16.59 17.90 2.80
N GLY A 348 16.89 17.30 3.95
CA GLY A 348 16.02 16.31 4.58
C GLY A 348 15.56 15.17 3.67
N ILE A 349 14.24 15.01 3.59
CA ILE A 349 13.55 13.90 2.94
C ILE A 349 12.62 14.40 1.83
N SER A 350 12.13 13.48 1.01
CA SER A 350 11.13 13.78 -0.01
C SER A 350 9.73 13.38 0.45
N GLY A 351 8.74 14.28 0.34
CA GLY A 351 7.33 13.92 0.44
C GLY A 351 6.81 13.34 -0.88
N ILE A 352 5.70 12.61 -0.83
CA ILE A 352 5.07 12.05 -2.05
C ILE A 352 4.56 13.16 -2.98
N ASN A 353 4.05 14.26 -2.43
CA ASN A 353 3.44 15.37 -3.16
C ASN A 353 4.26 16.65 -3.04
N TRP A 354 4.87 17.06 -4.14
CA TRP A 354 5.75 18.24 -4.21
C TRP A 354 4.98 19.54 -4.37
N ASN A 355 3.74 19.49 -4.89
CA ASN A 355 2.94 20.68 -5.21
C ASN A 355 1.55 20.73 -4.55
N SER A 356 0.97 19.62 -4.12
CA SER A 356 -0.38 19.62 -3.53
C SER A 356 -0.43 20.45 -2.24
N THR A 357 -1.52 21.19 -2.05
CA THR A 357 -1.76 21.96 -0.83
C THR A 357 -2.13 21.03 0.31
N VAL A 358 -1.59 21.29 1.50
CA VAL A 358 -1.84 20.45 2.68
C VAL A 358 -2.48 21.27 3.78
N ALA A 359 -3.45 20.71 4.49
CA ALA A 359 -3.99 21.27 5.73
C ALA A 359 -3.88 20.22 6.83
N ASN A 360 -3.46 20.63 8.01
CA ASN A 360 -3.40 19.77 9.18
C ASN A 360 -4.34 20.32 10.26
N LEU A 361 -5.25 19.48 10.75
CA LEU A 361 -6.24 19.81 11.76
C LEU A 361 -6.10 18.84 12.93
N ASP A 362 -6.06 19.39 14.14
CA ASP A 362 -6.09 18.64 15.39
C ASP A 362 -7.53 18.20 15.70
N VAL A 363 -7.74 16.89 15.74
CA VAL A 363 -9.01 16.24 16.10
C VAL A 363 -8.82 15.21 17.22
N LEU A 364 -7.62 15.14 17.79
CA LEU A 364 -7.23 14.11 18.74
C LEU A 364 -6.88 14.75 20.09
N ASP A 365 -6.71 13.91 21.11
CA ASP A 365 -6.42 14.32 22.49
C ASP A 365 -7.49 15.15 23.24
N ASN A 366 -8.45 15.80 22.56
CA ASN A 366 -9.59 16.59 23.11
C ASN A 366 -9.16 17.88 23.85
N ASN A 367 -8.16 18.59 23.34
CA ASN A 367 -7.70 19.87 23.82
C ASN A 367 -8.75 20.99 23.63
N PRO A 368 -8.74 22.04 24.47
CA PRO A 368 -9.58 23.21 24.26
C PRO A 368 -9.26 23.90 22.92
N GLY A 369 -10.12 23.75 21.93
CA GLY A 369 -9.91 24.30 20.58
C GLY A 369 -10.00 23.24 19.49
N ASP A 370 -9.96 21.96 19.86
CA ASP A 370 -10.08 20.85 18.92
C ASP A 370 -11.46 20.81 18.30
N LEU A 371 -11.46 20.47 17.02
CA LEU A 371 -12.67 20.19 16.27
C LEU A 371 -13.04 18.72 16.46
N SER A 372 -14.35 18.43 16.52
CA SER A 372 -14.80 17.06 16.31
C SER A 372 -14.43 16.60 14.90
N LEU A 373 -14.40 15.28 14.68
CA LEU A 373 -14.08 14.73 13.36
C LEU A 373 -15.02 15.30 12.28
N ALA A 374 -16.32 15.35 12.55
CA ALA A 374 -17.30 15.96 11.64
C ALA A 374 -17.02 17.45 11.36
N GLN A 375 -16.60 18.22 12.36
CA GLN A 375 -16.31 19.64 12.20
C GLN A 375 -15.05 19.88 11.35
N ALA A 376 -13.96 19.16 11.63
CA ALA A 376 -12.72 19.24 10.87
C ALA A 376 -12.92 18.82 9.40
N THR A 377 -13.59 17.69 9.18
CA THR A 377 -13.94 17.21 7.83
C THR A 377 -14.76 18.25 7.08
N LYS A 378 -15.73 18.88 7.74
CA LYS A 378 -16.52 19.95 7.14
C LYS A 378 -15.67 21.15 6.74
N VAL A 379 -14.72 21.58 7.59
CA VAL A 379 -13.80 22.69 7.28
C VAL A 379 -12.98 22.38 6.04
N LEU A 380 -12.41 21.18 5.94
CA LEU A 380 -11.61 20.76 4.78
C LEU A 380 -12.44 20.71 3.50
N ILE A 381 -13.64 20.13 3.56
CA ILE A 381 -14.56 20.04 2.41
C ILE A 381 -14.98 21.44 1.95
N ASP A 382 -15.37 22.32 2.87
CA ASP A 382 -15.80 23.68 2.53
C ASP A 382 -14.65 24.47 1.90
N TYR A 383 -13.43 24.35 2.44
CA TYR A 383 -12.24 25.00 1.87
C TYR A 383 -11.93 24.47 0.48
N ALA A 384 -11.81 23.14 0.31
CA ALA A 384 -11.48 22.54 -0.98
C ALA A 384 -12.51 22.93 -2.05
N ASN A 385 -13.80 22.89 -1.72
CA ASN A 385 -14.88 23.35 -2.60
C ASN A 385 -14.73 24.84 -2.96
N SER A 386 -14.38 25.70 -2.00
CA SER A 386 -14.17 27.13 -2.24
C SER A 386 -13.03 27.43 -3.22
N GLN A 387 -12.01 26.55 -3.25
CA GLN A 387 -10.87 26.65 -4.15
C GLN A 387 -11.07 25.85 -5.46
N GLY A 388 -12.19 25.14 -5.61
CA GLY A 388 -12.42 24.23 -6.73
C GLY A 388 -11.47 23.02 -6.75
N GLN A 389 -10.91 22.66 -5.60
CA GLN A 389 -9.96 21.57 -5.44
C GLN A 389 -10.68 20.23 -5.19
N ARG A 390 -10.02 19.15 -5.58
CA ARG A 390 -10.33 17.80 -5.09
C ARG A 390 -9.73 17.62 -3.70
N LEU A 391 -10.32 16.76 -2.88
CA LEU A 391 -9.88 16.56 -1.51
C LEU A 391 -9.54 15.08 -1.24
N VAL A 392 -8.33 14.84 -0.74
CA VAL A 392 -7.96 13.57 -0.10
C VAL A 392 -7.80 13.86 1.39
N ILE A 393 -8.45 13.12 2.27
CA ILE A 393 -8.34 13.28 3.72
C ILE A 393 -7.62 12.06 4.29
N ASN A 394 -6.44 12.27 4.86
CA ASN A 394 -5.71 11.28 5.64
C ASN A 394 -6.21 11.30 7.10
N MET A 395 -6.55 10.13 7.63
CA MET A 395 -6.98 9.93 9.01
C MET A 395 -6.16 8.81 9.63
N SER A 396 -5.11 9.18 10.36
CA SER A 396 -4.27 8.22 11.08
C SER A 396 -4.76 8.01 12.52
N LEU A 397 -6.06 7.72 12.63
CA LEU A 397 -6.80 7.62 13.89
C LEU A 397 -7.75 6.43 13.88
N GLY A 398 -8.27 6.06 15.05
CA GLY A 398 -9.33 5.07 15.15
C GLY A 398 -9.83 4.82 16.56
N GLY A 399 -10.88 4.01 16.63
CA GLY A 399 -11.61 3.68 17.85
C GLY A 399 -12.88 4.52 18.03
N GLY A 400 -13.70 4.12 19.01
CA GLY A 400 -14.97 4.77 19.29
C GLY A 400 -16.10 4.43 18.30
N ASP A 401 -17.24 5.09 18.51
CA ASP A 401 -18.40 4.99 17.61
C ASP A 401 -18.23 5.94 16.42
N ILE A 402 -18.86 5.59 15.30
CA ILE A 402 -18.90 6.47 14.13
C ILE A 402 -19.86 7.62 14.42
N GLU A 403 -19.35 8.85 14.39
CA GLU A 403 -20.18 10.06 14.50
C GLU A 403 -21.19 10.11 13.34
N PRO A 404 -22.51 10.20 13.58
CA PRO A 404 -23.51 10.23 12.52
C PRO A 404 -23.31 11.39 11.53
N ASP A 405 -22.92 12.56 12.03
CA ASP A 405 -22.66 13.74 11.20
C ASP A 405 -21.42 13.55 10.31
N PHE A 406 -20.39 12.85 10.81
CA PHE A 406 -19.22 12.48 10.02
C PHE A 406 -19.57 11.48 8.91
N GLU A 407 -20.31 10.41 9.24
CA GLU A 407 -20.76 9.43 8.23
C GLU A 407 -21.62 10.11 7.15
N GLN A 408 -22.44 11.09 7.52
CA GLN A 408 -23.21 11.88 6.56
C GLN A 408 -22.30 12.67 5.60
N LEU A 409 -21.21 13.28 6.09
CA LEU A 409 -20.23 13.97 5.26
C LEU A 409 -19.53 12.99 4.30
N VAL A 410 -19.14 11.81 4.76
CA VAL A 410 -18.58 10.74 3.92
C VAL A 410 -19.55 10.37 2.80
N ALA A 411 -20.81 10.11 3.15
CA ALA A 411 -21.85 9.69 2.20
C ALA A 411 -22.16 10.74 1.13
N GLN A 412 -22.11 12.03 1.48
CA GLN A 412 -22.50 13.14 0.59
C GLN A 412 -21.37 13.59 -0.36
N ASN A 413 -20.12 13.19 -0.14
CA ASN A 413 -18.96 13.72 -0.86
C ASN A 413 -18.22 12.71 -1.76
N GLN A 414 -18.88 11.61 -2.16
CA GLN A 414 -18.27 10.52 -2.95
C GLN A 414 -17.68 10.93 -4.31
N SER A 415 -18.03 12.11 -4.83
CA SER A 415 -17.45 12.61 -6.08
C SER A 415 -16.18 13.44 -5.88
N ASN A 416 -16.02 14.11 -4.73
CA ASN A 416 -15.02 15.17 -4.55
C ASN A 416 -14.07 14.95 -3.36
N ALA A 417 -14.43 14.11 -2.39
CA ALA A 417 -13.63 13.80 -1.22
C ALA A 417 -13.37 12.30 -1.09
N LEU A 418 -12.09 11.92 -1.02
CA LEU A 418 -11.61 10.57 -0.74
C LEU A 418 -11.09 10.52 0.70
N PHE A 419 -11.56 9.57 1.48
CA PHE A 419 -11.18 9.35 2.88
C PHE A 419 -10.22 8.16 2.95
N VAL A 420 -9.03 8.37 3.49
CA VAL A 420 -7.99 7.35 3.62
C VAL A 420 -7.69 7.18 5.10
N ILE A 421 -8.07 6.03 5.66
CA ILE A 421 -8.22 5.85 7.11
C ILE A 421 -7.43 4.61 7.57
N ALA A 422 -6.68 4.76 8.66
CA ALA A 422 -5.92 3.69 9.28
C ALA A 422 -6.80 2.52 9.76
N ALA A 423 -6.41 1.28 9.47
CA ALA A 423 -7.19 0.09 9.83
C ALA A 423 -7.17 -0.26 11.32
N GLY A 424 -6.21 0.28 12.10
CA GLY A 424 -6.01 -0.03 13.52
C GLY A 424 -4.76 -0.88 13.79
N ASN A 425 -4.30 -0.89 15.04
CA ASN A 425 -2.95 -1.34 15.43
C ASN A 425 -2.93 -2.53 16.42
N ASP A 426 -4.05 -3.22 16.64
CA ASP A 426 -4.14 -4.30 17.64
C ASP A 426 -3.62 -5.66 17.13
N GLY A 427 -3.28 -5.74 15.84
CA GLY A 427 -2.83 -6.97 15.19
C GLY A 427 -3.92 -8.03 15.01
N GLN A 428 -5.19 -7.65 15.10
CA GLN A 428 -6.32 -8.58 15.17
C GLN A 428 -7.27 -8.50 13.96
N TYR A 429 -8.18 -9.47 13.90
CA TYR A 429 -9.29 -9.43 12.95
C TYR A 429 -10.35 -8.41 13.39
N GLY A 430 -10.80 -7.59 12.44
CA GLY A 430 -11.68 -6.45 12.66
C GLY A 430 -10.92 -5.14 12.48
N ILE A 431 -11.32 -4.32 11.50
CA ILE A 431 -10.75 -2.98 11.31
C ILE A 431 -11.50 -1.96 12.16
N SER A 432 -10.78 -0.96 12.66
CA SER A 432 -11.31 0.05 13.58
C SER A 432 -12.32 0.98 12.90
N ASN A 433 -13.20 1.60 13.69
CA ASN A 433 -13.92 2.78 13.25
C ASN A 433 -12.97 3.99 13.22
N PRO A 434 -13.15 4.96 12.30
CA PRO A 434 -14.14 4.99 11.23
C PRO A 434 -13.73 4.21 9.96
N ALA A 435 -12.56 3.57 9.90
CA ALA A 435 -12.10 2.84 8.70
C ALA A 435 -13.08 1.74 8.22
N SER A 436 -13.86 1.15 9.12
CA SER A 436 -14.93 0.19 8.80
C SER A 436 -15.97 0.71 7.78
N LEU A 437 -16.09 2.04 7.64
CA LEU A 437 -16.90 2.70 6.61
C LEU A 437 -16.52 2.31 5.18
N ALA A 438 -15.31 1.82 4.94
CA ALA A 438 -14.88 1.26 3.64
C ALA A 438 -15.78 0.10 3.15
N SER A 439 -16.48 -0.58 4.06
CA SER A 439 -17.46 -1.62 3.67
C SER A 439 -18.78 -1.04 3.15
N ARG A 440 -19.03 0.26 3.37
CA ARG A 440 -20.29 0.95 3.03
C ARG A 440 -20.14 2.00 1.94
N TYR A 441 -18.98 2.66 1.85
CA TYR A 441 -18.76 3.79 0.94
C TYR A 441 -17.52 3.62 0.09
N ALA A 442 -17.68 3.77 -1.23
CA ALA A 442 -16.61 3.58 -2.21
C ALA A 442 -15.56 4.70 -2.24
N ASN A 443 -15.80 5.81 -1.53
CA ASN A 443 -14.82 6.89 -1.32
C ASN A 443 -14.07 6.76 0.01
N VAL A 444 -14.10 5.59 0.65
CA VAL A 444 -13.31 5.31 1.86
C VAL A 444 -12.32 4.19 1.56
N ILE A 445 -11.06 4.40 1.94
CA ILE A 445 -9.97 3.43 1.84
C ILE A 445 -9.51 3.11 3.26
N ALA A 446 -9.72 1.87 3.69
CA ALA A 446 -9.12 1.36 4.92
C ALA A 446 -7.71 0.81 4.62
N VAL A 447 -6.70 1.31 5.35
CA VAL A 447 -5.28 1.05 5.08
C VAL A 447 -4.63 0.21 6.17
N GLY A 448 -4.10 -0.95 5.79
CA GLY A 448 -3.26 -1.80 6.63
C GLY A 448 -1.76 -1.48 6.47
N ALA A 449 -0.95 -1.95 7.40
CA ALA A 449 0.50 -1.72 7.42
C ALA A 449 1.30 -2.95 6.96
N SER A 450 2.28 -2.71 6.10
CA SER A 450 3.17 -3.72 5.53
C SER A 450 4.65 -3.43 5.77
N TRP A 451 5.43 -4.50 5.87
CA TRP A 451 6.88 -4.45 6.03
C TRP A 451 7.60 -3.99 4.77
N GLY A 452 8.78 -3.39 4.97
CA GLY A 452 9.86 -3.39 4.00
C GLY A 452 10.65 -4.72 4.05
N THR A 453 11.98 -4.66 3.97
CA THR A 453 12.84 -5.86 3.98
C THR A 453 13.19 -6.37 5.37
N GLU A 454 13.02 -5.55 6.40
CA GLU A 454 13.38 -5.87 7.78
C GLU A 454 12.47 -5.09 8.74
N ASP A 455 12.37 -5.57 9.97
CA ASP A 455 11.76 -4.81 11.06
C ASP A 455 12.77 -3.90 11.76
N LYS A 456 12.29 -3.04 12.66
CA LYS A 456 13.14 -2.16 13.49
C LYS A 456 14.31 -2.82 14.23
N ASN A 457 14.30 -4.14 14.44
CA ASN A 457 15.40 -4.87 15.09
C ASN A 457 16.38 -5.48 14.07
N GLY A 458 16.22 -5.18 12.78
CA GLY A 458 17.00 -5.74 11.68
C GLY A 458 16.64 -7.19 11.34
N ILE A 459 15.48 -7.69 11.80
CA ILE A 459 15.05 -9.06 11.45
C ILE A 459 14.42 -9.04 10.05
N PRO A 460 14.92 -9.86 9.10
CA PRO A 460 14.38 -9.88 7.74
C PRO A 460 12.88 -10.18 7.70
N LYS A 461 12.17 -9.45 6.84
CA LYS A 461 10.74 -9.59 6.54
C LYS A 461 10.55 -9.74 5.04
N ALA A 462 9.45 -10.38 4.65
CA ALA A 462 9.03 -10.39 3.26
C ALA A 462 8.42 -9.00 2.94
N PRO A 463 8.95 -8.26 1.95
CA PRO A 463 8.37 -7.00 1.54
C PRO A 463 6.88 -7.14 1.22
N GLY A 464 6.07 -6.21 1.72
CA GLY A 464 4.62 -6.18 1.50
C GLY A 464 3.84 -7.06 2.48
N SER A 465 4.48 -8.01 3.17
CA SER A 465 3.76 -8.83 4.17
C SER A 465 3.23 -7.98 5.33
N ARG A 466 2.12 -8.41 5.93
CA ARG A 466 1.40 -7.62 6.96
C ARG A 466 2.23 -7.51 8.23
N ILE A 467 2.27 -6.32 8.81
CA ILE A 467 2.96 -6.09 10.10
C ILE A 467 2.23 -6.76 11.25
N SER A 468 2.99 -7.52 12.03
CA SER A 468 2.54 -8.12 13.29
C SER A 468 3.75 -8.36 14.20
N TYR A 469 3.81 -7.64 15.31
CA TYR A 469 4.73 -7.91 16.42
C TYR A 469 3.97 -8.64 17.54
N PRO A 470 4.24 -9.94 17.75
CA PRO A 470 3.61 -10.69 18.83
C PRO A 470 3.80 -9.99 20.19
N GLY A 471 2.69 -9.66 20.86
CA GLY A 471 2.70 -9.03 22.19
C GLY A 471 3.01 -7.54 22.23
N TRP A 472 3.07 -6.84 21.09
CA TRP A 472 3.27 -5.39 21.05
C TRP A 472 2.18 -4.67 20.23
N TRP A 473 2.25 -4.70 18.91
CA TRP A 473 1.22 -4.16 18.01
C TRP A 473 1.24 -4.89 16.67
N GLY A 474 0.22 -4.69 15.85
CA GLY A 474 0.22 -5.15 14.47
C GLY A 474 -0.88 -4.50 13.65
N SER A 475 -0.82 -4.60 12.33
CA SER A 475 -1.91 -4.11 11.49
C SER A 475 -3.17 -4.92 11.72
N ASN A 476 -4.29 -4.28 12.04
CA ASN A 476 -5.59 -4.92 11.97
C ASN A 476 -5.91 -5.32 10.51
N TYR A 477 -6.78 -6.32 10.36
CA TYR A 477 -7.17 -6.88 9.07
C TYR A 477 -8.63 -7.37 9.12
N GLY A 478 -9.27 -7.61 7.97
CA GLY A 478 -10.62 -8.15 7.92
C GLY A 478 -11.53 -7.45 6.92
N VAL A 479 -12.85 -7.58 7.14
CA VAL A 479 -13.87 -7.02 6.24
C VAL A 479 -13.72 -5.50 6.17
N GLY A 480 -13.66 -4.99 4.94
CA GLY A 480 -13.52 -3.56 4.66
C GLY A 480 -12.09 -3.11 4.41
N LEU A 481 -11.07 -3.92 4.78
CA LEU A 481 -9.69 -3.62 4.42
C LEU A 481 -9.58 -3.46 2.89
N THR A 482 -8.94 -2.37 2.47
CA THR A 482 -8.93 -1.94 1.06
C THR A 482 -7.54 -2.12 0.45
N LEU A 483 -6.50 -1.59 1.09
CA LEU A 483 -5.12 -1.60 0.61
C LEU A 483 -4.13 -1.74 1.75
N MET A 484 -2.91 -2.12 1.40
CA MET A 484 -1.75 -2.08 2.28
C MET A 484 -0.82 -0.93 1.87
N GLY A 485 -0.24 -0.26 2.87
CA GLY A 485 0.80 0.74 2.70
C GLY A 485 2.05 0.43 3.53
N PRO A 486 3.19 1.05 3.21
CA PRO A 486 4.44 0.87 3.95
C PRO A 486 4.40 1.54 5.33
N SER A 487 4.98 0.90 6.33
CA SER A 487 5.15 1.41 7.70
C SER A 487 6.58 1.12 8.18
N GLU A 488 7.06 1.81 9.22
CA GLU A 488 8.48 1.86 9.62
C GLU A 488 9.30 2.61 8.57
N VAL A 489 8.91 3.87 8.38
CA VAL A 489 9.42 4.75 7.33
C VAL A 489 10.07 5.99 7.93
N LEU A 490 10.99 6.57 7.17
CA LEU A 490 11.61 7.84 7.51
C LEU A 490 10.59 8.98 7.37
N SER A 491 10.47 9.83 8.39
CA SER A 491 9.64 11.03 8.37
C SER A 491 10.26 12.21 9.12
N THR A 492 9.66 13.40 8.99
CA THR A 492 9.96 14.58 9.81
C THR A 492 9.39 14.40 11.21
N ARG A 493 10.06 14.90 12.25
CA ARG A 493 9.62 14.78 13.63
C ARG A 493 9.73 16.11 14.36
N ALA A 494 8.72 16.40 15.16
CA ALA A 494 8.74 17.50 16.12
C ALA A 494 8.66 16.91 17.54
N ILE A 495 9.56 17.33 18.42
CA ILE A 495 9.72 16.79 19.78
C ILE A 495 9.58 17.93 20.79
N ASP A 496 8.91 17.64 21.90
CA ASP A 496 8.91 18.54 23.06
C ASP A 496 10.34 18.77 23.59
N SER A 497 10.66 20.02 23.92
CA SER A 497 11.93 20.41 24.52
C SER A 497 11.70 21.30 25.74
N THR A 498 12.71 21.48 26.58
CA THR A 498 12.59 22.19 27.87
C THR A 498 12.01 23.60 27.76
N TYR A 499 12.11 24.25 26.60
CA TYR A 499 11.69 25.65 26.41
C TYR A 499 10.78 25.90 25.19
N ASP A 500 10.66 24.96 24.26
CA ASP A 500 9.87 25.10 23.01
C ASP A 500 9.75 23.73 22.29
N VAL A 501 9.40 23.73 21.00
CA VAL A 501 9.49 22.56 20.11
C VAL A 501 10.88 22.46 19.47
N SER A 502 11.42 21.24 19.38
CA SER A 502 12.61 20.90 18.60
C SER A 502 12.26 20.04 17.39
N PHE A 503 13.04 20.14 16.32
CA PHE A 503 12.76 19.48 15.05
C PHE A 503 13.93 18.59 14.63
N ASP A 504 13.61 17.37 14.17
CA ASP A 504 14.54 16.41 13.60
C ASP A 504 13.81 15.39 12.71
N PHE A 505 14.40 14.21 12.46
CA PHE A 505 13.79 13.16 11.66
C PHE A 505 13.59 11.90 12.50
N ASP A 506 12.48 11.20 12.25
CA ASP A 506 12.23 9.86 12.76
C ASP A 506 12.51 8.82 11.67
N SER A 507 13.44 7.91 11.92
CA SER A 507 13.73 6.80 11.00
C SER A 507 12.76 5.63 11.11
N GLU A 508 11.88 5.63 12.12
CA GLU A 508 11.05 4.48 12.49
C GLU A 508 9.55 4.82 12.63
N PHE A 509 9.06 5.85 11.94
CA PHE A 509 7.63 6.22 12.01
C PHE A 509 6.77 5.02 11.55
N ASN A 510 5.91 4.52 12.44
CA ASN A 510 5.30 3.20 12.31
C ASN A 510 3.79 3.20 12.64
N GLY A 511 3.16 2.04 12.45
CA GLY A 511 1.73 1.85 12.61
C GLY A 511 0.98 1.89 11.28
N THR A 512 -0.30 1.54 11.32
CA THR A 512 -1.23 1.89 10.22
C THR A 512 -1.27 3.40 9.98
N SER A 513 -0.90 4.20 10.98
CA SER A 513 -0.66 5.64 10.88
C SER A 513 0.49 6.05 9.96
N ALA A 514 1.50 5.20 9.76
CA ALA A 514 2.57 5.42 8.78
C ALA A 514 2.17 4.94 7.38
N ALA A 515 1.36 3.89 7.29
CA ALA A 515 0.85 3.35 6.02
C ALA A 515 -0.19 4.25 5.34
N THR A 516 -1.10 4.82 6.12
CA THR A 516 -2.20 5.69 5.65
C THR A 516 -1.71 6.91 4.84
N PRO A 517 -0.73 7.71 5.32
CA PRO A 517 -0.23 8.86 4.57
C PRO A 517 0.46 8.47 3.27
N ASN A 518 1.08 7.29 3.20
CA ASN A 518 1.64 6.78 1.95
C ASN A 518 0.53 6.54 0.91
N VAL A 519 -0.57 5.89 1.29
CA VAL A 519 -1.71 5.65 0.38
C VAL A 519 -2.42 6.97 0.01
N ALA A 520 -2.62 7.87 0.98
CA ALA A 520 -3.22 9.19 0.73
C ALA A 520 -2.37 10.01 -0.25
N GLY A 521 -1.04 9.97 -0.10
CA GLY A 521 -0.10 10.61 -0.99
C GLY A 521 -0.23 10.10 -2.42
N VAL A 522 -0.29 8.78 -2.62
CA VAL A 522 -0.47 8.17 -3.94
C VAL A 522 -1.84 8.51 -4.54
N ALA A 523 -2.91 8.50 -3.74
CA ALA A 523 -4.24 8.90 -4.20
C ALA A 523 -4.26 10.33 -4.76
N SER A 524 -3.54 11.26 -4.11
CA SER A 524 -3.36 12.62 -4.62
C SER A 524 -2.61 12.66 -5.97
N LEU A 525 -1.59 11.82 -6.17
CA LEU A 525 -0.90 11.72 -7.48
C LEU A 525 -1.84 11.21 -8.58
N VAL A 526 -2.64 10.17 -8.30
CA VAL A 526 -3.65 9.63 -9.23
C VAL A 526 -4.64 10.73 -9.63
N TRP A 527 -5.15 11.48 -8.66
CA TRP A 527 -6.11 12.54 -8.93
C TRP A 527 -5.47 13.74 -9.65
N SER A 528 -4.19 14.02 -9.38
CA SER A 528 -3.42 15.06 -10.08
C SER A 528 -3.17 14.69 -11.54
N ALA A 529 -3.01 13.40 -11.85
CA ALA A 529 -2.87 12.91 -13.22
C ALA A 529 -4.19 13.00 -14.02
N ASN A 530 -5.34 12.88 -13.34
CA ASN A 530 -6.65 13.04 -13.96
C ASN A 530 -7.67 13.68 -12.99
N PRO A 531 -7.83 15.02 -13.01
CA PRO A 531 -8.71 15.75 -12.09
C PRO A 531 -10.21 15.52 -12.33
N TYR A 532 -10.57 14.85 -13.43
CA TYR A 532 -11.95 14.52 -13.79
C TYR A 532 -12.46 13.22 -13.16
N LEU A 533 -11.58 12.45 -12.51
CA LEU A 533 -11.98 11.29 -11.73
C LEU A 533 -12.84 11.72 -10.53
N SER A 534 -13.83 10.89 -10.19
CA SER A 534 -14.49 10.93 -8.88
C SER A 534 -13.64 10.23 -7.82
N ALA A 535 -13.89 10.50 -6.53
CA ALA A 535 -13.21 9.81 -5.44
C ALA A 535 -13.35 8.28 -5.55
N ASN A 536 -14.56 7.80 -5.90
CA ASN A 536 -14.81 6.36 -6.12
C ASN A 536 -13.94 5.78 -7.25
N GLN A 537 -13.70 6.53 -8.33
CA GLN A 537 -12.81 6.08 -9.41
C GLN A 537 -11.35 6.08 -8.97
N VAL A 538 -10.91 7.07 -8.17
CA VAL A 538 -9.55 7.06 -7.61
C VAL A 538 -9.35 5.83 -6.72
N GLN A 539 -10.30 5.52 -5.83
CA GLN A 539 -10.26 4.31 -5.01
C GLN A 539 -10.18 3.03 -5.87
N SER A 540 -11.02 2.94 -6.90
CA SER A 540 -11.07 1.79 -7.80
C SER A 540 -9.77 1.61 -8.58
N ILE A 541 -9.14 2.71 -9.01
CA ILE A 541 -7.84 2.68 -9.69
C ILE A 541 -6.81 2.10 -8.73
N LEU A 542 -6.69 2.65 -7.52
CA LEU A 542 -5.72 2.19 -6.54
C LEU A 542 -5.91 0.70 -6.20
N SER A 543 -7.14 0.22 -6.10
CA SER A 543 -7.45 -1.20 -5.86
C SER A 543 -7.12 -2.09 -7.05
N GLN A 544 -7.39 -1.67 -8.29
CA GLN A 544 -7.10 -2.46 -9.49
C GLN A 544 -5.61 -2.57 -9.79
N THR A 545 -4.84 -1.55 -9.41
CA THR A 545 -3.41 -1.45 -9.74
C THR A 545 -2.50 -1.83 -8.59
N ALA A 546 -3.03 -2.19 -7.43
CA ALA A 546 -2.24 -2.67 -6.31
C ALA A 546 -1.45 -3.94 -6.69
N TYR A 547 -0.26 -4.09 -6.11
CA TYR A 547 0.49 -5.33 -6.17
C TYR A 547 -0.19 -6.37 -5.28
N ASP A 548 -0.77 -7.38 -5.92
CA ASP A 548 -1.55 -8.41 -5.25
C ASP A 548 -0.69 -9.21 -4.27
N LEU A 549 -1.18 -9.34 -3.03
CA LEU A 549 -0.49 -10.01 -1.93
C LEU A 549 -1.38 -11.09 -1.36
N GLY A 550 -0.80 -12.24 -1.02
CA GLY A 550 -1.56 -13.33 -0.41
C GLY A 550 -2.35 -14.13 -1.45
N ALA A 551 -3.65 -14.27 -1.23
CA ALA A 551 -4.51 -15.01 -2.16
C ALA A 551 -4.81 -14.14 -3.39
N THR A 552 -4.91 -14.74 -4.57
CA THR A 552 -5.17 -13.97 -5.80
C THR A 552 -6.44 -13.13 -5.69
N GLY A 553 -6.31 -11.83 -5.96
CA GLY A 553 -7.37 -10.85 -5.88
C GLY A 553 -7.63 -10.38 -4.45
N ARG A 554 -8.80 -9.78 -4.21
CA ARG A 554 -9.09 -9.20 -2.90
C ARG A 554 -9.22 -10.27 -1.81
N ASP A 555 -8.48 -10.12 -0.72
CA ASP A 555 -8.58 -10.96 0.46
C ASP A 555 -8.73 -10.17 1.77
N LEU A 556 -8.94 -10.88 2.89
CA LEU A 556 -9.19 -10.28 4.20
C LEU A 556 -7.91 -9.84 4.93
N VAL A 557 -6.73 -10.25 4.48
CA VAL A 557 -5.44 -9.98 5.14
C VAL A 557 -4.76 -8.77 4.51
N TYR A 558 -4.88 -8.62 3.19
CA TYR A 558 -4.18 -7.63 2.38
C TYR A 558 -5.12 -6.69 1.62
N GLY A 559 -6.45 -6.90 1.69
CA GLY A 559 -7.37 -6.15 0.85
C GLY A 559 -7.08 -6.46 -0.60
N ASN A 560 -6.87 -5.45 -1.45
CA ASN A 560 -6.46 -5.63 -2.84
C ASN A 560 -4.93 -5.70 -3.04
N GLY A 561 -4.15 -5.69 -1.96
CA GLY A 561 -2.70 -5.75 -2.00
C GLY A 561 -2.00 -4.42 -1.67
N PHE A 562 -0.72 -4.34 -2.03
CA PHE A 562 0.16 -3.21 -1.73
C PHE A 562 -0.01 -2.08 -2.75
N VAL A 563 -0.11 -0.84 -2.29
CA VAL A 563 -0.30 0.33 -3.16
C VAL A 563 0.85 0.50 -4.16
N ASN A 564 0.53 0.77 -5.43
CA ASN A 564 1.50 1.00 -6.50
C ASN A 564 1.20 2.31 -7.24
N ALA A 565 2.09 3.29 -7.07
CA ALA A 565 1.91 4.65 -7.57
C ALA A 565 2.05 4.77 -9.09
N ASP A 566 3.08 4.15 -9.69
CA ASP A 566 3.33 4.23 -11.13
C ASP A 566 2.16 3.64 -11.94
N THR A 567 1.75 2.42 -11.57
CA THR A 567 0.67 1.69 -12.23
C THR A 567 -0.66 2.44 -12.09
N ALA A 568 -0.93 3.00 -10.89
CA ALA A 568 -2.14 3.78 -10.62
C ALA A 568 -2.19 5.08 -11.44
N VAL A 569 -1.09 5.84 -11.48
CA VAL A 569 -1.00 7.09 -12.27
C VAL A 569 -1.14 6.80 -13.76
N ARG A 570 -0.50 5.74 -14.28
CA ARG A 570 -0.65 5.32 -15.68
C ARG A 570 -2.07 4.91 -16.03
N ARG A 571 -2.79 4.28 -15.10
CA ARG A 571 -4.23 3.98 -15.26
C ARG A 571 -5.06 5.26 -15.34
N ALA A 572 -4.80 6.25 -14.49
CA ALA A 572 -5.49 7.54 -14.54
C ALA A 572 -5.27 8.27 -15.87
N LEU A 573 -4.03 8.27 -16.37
CA LEU A 573 -3.68 8.84 -17.68
C LEU A 573 -4.38 8.10 -18.83
N ALA A 574 -4.46 6.77 -18.77
CA ALA A 574 -5.16 5.98 -19.78
C ALA A 574 -6.65 6.34 -19.85
N ILE A 575 -7.30 6.49 -18.69
CA ILE A 575 -8.71 6.93 -18.61
C ILE A 575 -8.86 8.35 -19.18
N ALA A 576 -7.93 9.26 -18.89
CA ALA A 576 -7.93 10.60 -19.47
C ALA A 576 -7.79 10.56 -21.01
N ALA A 577 -7.10 9.57 -21.54
CA ALA A 577 -6.97 9.30 -22.98
C ALA A 577 -8.15 8.53 -23.60
N GLY A 578 -9.24 8.30 -22.84
CA GLY A 578 -10.47 7.66 -23.33
C GLY A 578 -10.50 6.14 -23.17
N ALA A 579 -9.60 5.55 -22.38
CA ALA A 579 -9.71 4.14 -22.02
C ALA A 579 -10.93 3.89 -21.11
N ALA A 580 -11.59 2.74 -21.31
CA ALA A 580 -12.61 2.22 -20.41
C ALA A 580 -12.01 1.74 -19.09
#